data_AF-A0A017RZN2-F1
#
_entry.id   AF-A0A017RZN2-F1
#
_cell.length_a   1.000
_cell.length_b   1.000
_cell.length_c   1.000
_cell.angle_alpha   90.00
_cell.angle_beta   90.00
_cell.angle_gamma   90.00
#
_symmetry.space_group_name_H-M   'P 1'
#
loop_
_entity.id
_entity.type
_entity.pdbx_description
1 polymer ?
#
loop_
_entity_poly.entity_id
_entity_poly.type
_entity_poly.pdbx_seq_one_letter_code
_entity_poly.pdbx_strand_id
1 'polypeptide(L)'
;MAKINSCEKFFLGKIAEGLEIMSQKFTKEDIELLLSSKPEFSENIVLKFKNSLDFAYKNDLKQYKDKLTEVNPEPLWENNIVKLYKGRDNVLRDLVIQWYISYQKPGIFSLVKSVFKKNF
;
A
#
# COMPACT_ATOMS: atom_id res chain seq x y z
N MET A 1 17.74 -10.87 -7.34
CA MET A 1 16.54 -10.21 -6.77
C MET A 1 17.02 -9.14 -5.80
N ALA A 2 16.63 -7.87 -5.97
CA ALA A 2 16.97 -6.83 -5.01
C ALA A 2 16.35 -7.16 -3.63
N LYS A 3 17.05 -6.83 -2.55
CA LYS A 3 16.59 -7.09 -1.18
C LYS A 3 15.30 -6.31 -0.90
N ILE A 4 14.24 -7.00 -0.48
CA ILE A 4 12.96 -6.38 -0.13
C ILE A 4 13.16 -5.46 1.08
N ASN A 5 12.82 -4.18 0.95
CA ASN A 5 13.00 -3.18 2.00
C ASN A 5 11.85 -3.22 3.04
N SER A 6 11.95 -2.42 4.11
CA SER A 6 10.97 -2.45 5.20
C SER A 6 9.57 -1.98 4.81
N CYS A 7 9.44 -0.95 3.97
CA CYS A 7 8.11 -0.46 3.56
C CYS A 7 7.46 -1.41 2.54
N GLU A 8 8.24 -2.03 1.65
CA GLU A 8 7.74 -3.10 0.79
C GLU A 8 7.22 -4.27 1.61
N LYS A 9 7.97 -4.72 2.63
CA LYS A 9 7.50 -5.75 3.56
C LYS A 9 6.21 -5.36 4.27
N PHE A 10 6.11 -4.10 4.69
CA PHE A 10 4.89 -3.57 5.32
C PHE A 10 3.68 -3.72 4.38
N PHE A 11 3.76 -3.22 3.14
CA PHE A 11 2.62 -3.29 2.21
C PHE A 11 2.34 -4.69 1.70
N LEU A 12 3.36 -5.52 1.48
CA LEU A 12 3.14 -6.94 1.18
C LEU A 12 2.41 -7.65 2.32
N GLY A 13 2.76 -7.33 3.57
CA GLY A 13 2.06 -7.83 4.76
C GLY A 13 0.60 -7.36 4.81
N LYS A 14 0.33 -6.08 4.54
CA LYS A 14 -1.03 -5.54 4.50
C LYS A 14 -1.88 -6.08 3.36
N ILE A 15 -1.27 -6.33 2.20
CA ILE A 15 -1.94 -7.03 1.11
C ILE A 15 -2.30 -8.46 1.52
N ALA A 16 -1.35 -9.18 2.14
CA ALA A 16 -1.60 -10.54 2.62
C ALA A 16 -2.75 -10.59 3.63
N GLU A 17 -2.73 -9.71 4.63
CA GLU A 17 -3.78 -9.56 5.64
C GLU A 17 -5.14 -9.25 5.00
N GLY A 18 -5.18 -8.30 4.06
CA GLY A 18 -6.39 -7.96 3.33
C GLY A 18 -6.96 -9.11 2.51
N LEU A 19 -6.10 -9.86 1.83
CA LEU A 19 -6.51 -11.04 1.07
C LEU A 19 -7.03 -12.14 1.99
N GLU A 20 -6.42 -12.35 3.15
CA GLU A 20 -6.90 -13.29 4.16
C GLU A 20 -8.32 -12.95 4.64
N ILE A 21 -8.59 -11.67 4.94
CA ILE A 21 -9.94 -11.19 5.29
C ILE A 21 -10.93 -11.46 4.15
N MET A 22 -10.48 -11.33 2.89
CA MET A 22 -11.28 -11.62 1.69
C MET A 22 -11.38 -13.12 1.37
N SER A 23 -10.84 -14.02 2.21
CA SER A 23 -10.76 -15.46 1.95
C SER A 23 -10.03 -15.81 0.64
N GLN A 24 -9.00 -15.03 0.30
CA GLN A 24 -8.15 -15.24 -0.87
C GLN A 24 -6.73 -15.59 -0.46
N LYS A 25 -6.06 -16.42 -1.27
CA LYS A 25 -4.66 -16.80 -1.04
C LYS A 25 -3.71 -15.73 -1.58
N PHE A 26 -2.70 -15.40 -0.79
CA PHE A 26 -1.54 -14.62 -1.25
C PHE A 26 -0.42 -15.58 -1.68
N THR A 27 -0.05 -15.55 -2.96
CA THR A 27 0.91 -16.52 -3.52
C THR A 27 2.28 -15.92 -3.77
N LYS A 28 3.26 -16.78 -4.09
CA LYS A 28 4.61 -16.34 -4.46
C LYS A 28 4.57 -15.52 -5.76
N GLU A 29 3.72 -15.91 -6.71
CA GLU A 29 3.51 -15.21 -7.97
C GLU A 29 2.97 -13.80 -7.73
N ASP A 30 2.07 -13.61 -6.76
CA ASP A 30 1.59 -12.29 -6.37
C ASP A 30 2.74 -11.40 -5.85
N ILE A 31 3.67 -11.96 -5.05
CA ILE A 31 4.83 -11.23 -4.53
C ILE A 31 5.80 -10.85 -5.67
N GLU A 32 6.13 -11.81 -6.53
CA GLU A 32 7.00 -11.58 -7.68
C GLU A 32 6.43 -10.52 -8.62
N LEU A 33 5.11 -10.57 -8.82
CA LEU A 33 4.38 -9.59 -9.59
C LEU A 33 4.47 -8.20 -8.96
N LEU A 34 4.11 -8.07 -7.68
CA LEU A 34 4.13 -6.79 -6.95
C LEU A 34 5.52 -6.16 -6.91
N LEU A 35 6.57 -6.96 -6.89
CA LEU A 35 7.96 -6.48 -6.84
C LEU A 35 8.60 -6.31 -8.22
N SER A 36 7.88 -6.58 -9.31
CA SER A 36 8.37 -6.40 -10.67
C SER A 36 8.37 -4.92 -11.09
N SER A 37 9.19 -4.58 -12.08
CA SER A 37 9.21 -3.25 -12.71
C SER A 37 8.38 -3.19 -13.99
N LYS A 38 7.49 -4.18 -14.21
CA LYS A 38 6.65 -4.19 -15.42
C LYS A 38 5.64 -3.02 -15.35
N PRO A 39 5.27 -2.39 -16.48
CA PRO A 39 4.39 -1.22 -16.47
C PRO A 39 2.90 -1.55 -16.55
N GLU A 40 2.52 -2.74 -17.02
CA GLU A 40 1.11 -3.06 -17.35
C GLU A 40 0.61 -4.32 -16.64
N PHE A 41 -0.62 -4.20 -16.11
CA PHE A 41 -1.30 -5.24 -15.34
C PHE A 41 -2.77 -5.31 -15.74
N SER A 42 -3.36 -6.48 -15.59
CA SER A 42 -4.80 -6.60 -15.74
C SER A 42 -5.50 -5.80 -14.65
N GLU A 43 -6.57 -5.12 -15.04
CA GLU A 43 -7.40 -4.31 -14.13
C GLU A 43 -7.92 -5.14 -12.96
N ASN A 44 -8.23 -6.42 -13.20
CA ASN A 44 -8.64 -7.38 -12.17
C ASN A 44 -7.58 -7.59 -11.07
N ILE A 45 -6.30 -7.67 -11.44
CA ILE A 45 -5.20 -7.81 -10.47
C ILE A 45 -5.03 -6.53 -9.66
N VAL A 46 -5.08 -5.38 -10.33
CA VAL A 46 -4.98 -4.08 -9.65
C VAL A 46 -6.13 -3.94 -8.64
N LEU A 47 -7.35 -4.26 -9.07
CA LEU A 47 -8.53 -4.20 -8.21
C LEU A 47 -8.44 -5.16 -7.01
N LYS A 48 -7.96 -6.40 -7.23
CA LYS A 48 -7.69 -7.38 -6.15
C LYS A 48 -6.83 -6.77 -5.05
N PHE A 49 -5.67 -6.21 -5.41
CA PHE A 49 -4.74 -5.68 -4.41
C PHE A 49 -5.22 -4.36 -3.79
N LYS A 50 -5.86 -3.47 -4.55
CA LYS A 50 -6.47 -2.25 -3.98
C LYS A 50 -7.56 -2.59 -2.96
N ASN A 51 -8.40 -3.58 -3.25
CA ASN A 51 -9.41 -4.05 -2.30
C ASN A 51 -8.76 -4.66 -1.06
N SER A 52 -7.69 -5.47 -1.21
CA SER A 52 -6.98 -6.01 -0.05
C SER A 52 -6.43 -4.92 0.87
N LEU A 53 -5.84 -3.85 0.30
CA LEU A 53 -5.36 -2.71 1.08
C LEU A 53 -6.50 -1.98 1.80
N ASP A 54 -7.65 -1.83 1.15
CA ASP A 54 -8.84 -1.23 1.76
C ASP A 54 -9.35 -2.04 2.95
N PHE A 55 -9.42 -3.37 2.83
CA PHE A 55 -9.81 -4.26 3.93
C PHE A 55 -8.82 -4.20 5.09
N ALA A 56 -7.51 -4.28 4.83
CA ALA A 56 -6.50 -4.24 5.87
C ALA A 56 -6.49 -2.88 6.60
N TYR A 57 -6.60 -1.77 5.87
CA TYR A 57 -6.65 -0.44 6.46
C TYR A 57 -7.91 -0.23 7.32
N LYS A 58 -9.08 -0.64 6.82
CA LYS A 58 -10.33 -0.58 7.58
C LYS A 58 -10.29 -1.47 8.83
N ASN A 59 -9.65 -2.63 8.74
CA ASN A 59 -9.45 -3.54 9.87
C ASN A 59 -8.58 -2.89 10.96
N ASP A 60 -7.42 -2.32 10.60
CA ASP A 60 -6.56 -1.59 11.53
C ASP A 60 -7.31 -0.45 12.22
N LEU A 61 -8.04 0.37 11.45
CA LEU A 61 -8.84 1.48 11.99
C LEU A 61 -9.94 0.99 12.93
N LYS A 62 -10.59 -0.13 12.60
CA LYS A 62 -11.62 -0.73 13.45
C LYS A 62 -11.00 -1.23 14.76
N GLN A 63 -9.90 -1.97 14.70
CA GLN A 63 -9.20 -2.46 15.88
C GLN A 63 -8.76 -1.32 16.81
N TYR A 64 -8.26 -0.22 16.24
CA TYR A 64 -7.91 0.97 17.01
C TYR A 64 -9.13 1.61 17.67
N LYS A 65 -10.25 1.76 16.94
CA LYS A 65 -11.52 2.28 17.49
C LYS A 65 -12.10 1.40 18.59
N ASP A 66 -11.99 0.09 18.42
CA ASP A 66 -12.41 -0.93 19.39
C ASP A 66 -11.37 -1.08 20.53
N LYS A 67 -10.29 -0.27 20.52
CA LYS A 67 -9.18 -0.26 21.50
C LYS A 67 -8.47 -1.61 21.63
N LEU A 68 -8.52 -2.43 20.59
CA LEU A 68 -7.76 -3.68 20.49
C LEU A 68 -6.27 -3.42 20.19
N THR A 69 -5.95 -2.24 19.66
CA THR A 69 -4.59 -1.76 19.44
C THR A 69 -4.40 -0.38 20.06
N GLU A 70 -3.23 -0.15 20.66
CA GLU A 70 -2.91 1.11 21.36
C GLU A 70 -2.40 2.21 20.41
N VAL A 71 -1.93 1.81 19.22
CA VAL A 71 -1.26 2.69 18.27
C VAL A 71 -2.24 3.09 17.17
N ASN A 72 -2.41 4.40 16.94
CA ASN A 72 -3.15 4.90 15.79
C ASN A 72 -2.45 4.42 14.50
N PRO A 73 -3.12 3.67 13.61
CA PRO A 73 -2.50 3.16 12.39
C PRO A 73 -2.25 4.24 11.33
N GLU A 74 -2.98 5.35 11.30
CA GLU A 74 -2.89 6.32 10.20
C GLU A 74 -1.46 6.85 9.98
N PRO A 75 -0.74 7.35 11.01
CA PRO A 75 0.63 7.84 10.83
C PRO A 75 1.61 6.74 10.42
N LEU A 76 1.36 5.48 10.80
CA LEU A 76 2.19 4.34 10.41
C LEU A 76 2.07 4.06 8.91
N TRP A 77 0.84 4.05 8.40
CA TRP A 77 0.56 3.88 6.97
C TRP A 77 1.16 5.04 6.16
N GLU A 78 0.93 6.29 6.57
CA GLU A 78 1.48 7.48 5.91
C GLU A 78 3.00 7.46 5.80
N ASN A 79 3.69 7.17 6.91
CA ASN A 79 5.15 7.08 6.93
C ASN A 79 5.69 6.02 5.98
N ASN A 80 5.01 4.87 5.87
CA ASN A 80 5.42 3.80 4.96
C ASN A 80 5.12 4.17 3.50
N ILE A 81 4.02 4.87 3.20
CA ILE A 81 3.71 5.37 1.85
C ILE A 81 4.81 6.33 1.37
N VAL A 82 5.19 7.31 2.19
CA VAL A 82 6.24 8.27 1.84
C VAL A 82 7.57 7.56 1.58
N LYS A 83 7.92 6.56 2.38
CA LYS A 83 9.14 5.75 2.17
C LYS A 83 9.06 4.89 0.91
N LEU A 84 7.90 4.30 0.63
CA LEU A 84 7.67 3.50 -0.58
C LEU A 84 7.77 4.37 -1.84
N TYR A 85 7.20 5.57 -1.81
CA TYR A 85 7.29 6.53 -2.91
C TYR A 85 8.74 6.91 -3.25
N LYS A 86 9.58 7.14 -2.24
CA LYS A 86 11.02 7.42 -2.41
C LYS A 86 11.85 6.17 -2.76
N GLY A 87 11.23 5.00 -2.77
CA GLY A 87 11.87 3.73 -3.07
C GLY A 87 11.99 3.47 -4.57
N ARG A 88 12.32 2.22 -4.91
CA ARG A 88 12.44 1.77 -6.29
C ARG A 88 11.11 1.73 -7.02
N ASP A 89 11.19 1.89 -8.33
CA ASP A 89 10.08 1.78 -9.26
C ASP A 89 9.62 0.32 -9.40
N ASN A 90 8.42 0.03 -8.89
CA ASN A 90 7.76 -1.26 -8.99
C ASN A 90 6.25 -1.14 -8.89
N VAL A 91 5.57 -2.24 -9.21
CA VAL A 91 4.10 -2.34 -9.18
C VAL A 91 3.53 -2.00 -7.82
N LEU A 92 4.15 -2.52 -6.75
CA LEU A 92 3.69 -2.31 -5.38
C LEU A 92 3.63 -0.83 -5.05
N ARG A 93 4.67 -0.07 -5.41
CA ARG A 93 4.74 1.37 -5.23
C ARG A 93 3.59 2.06 -5.94
N ASP A 94 3.46 1.82 -7.24
CA ASP A 94 2.49 2.53 -8.07
C ASP A 94 1.05 2.19 -7.64
N LEU A 95 0.80 0.92 -7.29
CA LEU A 95 -0.49 0.44 -6.80
C LEU A 95 -0.87 1.07 -5.46
N VAL A 96 0.05 1.08 -4.49
CA VAL A 96 -0.18 1.65 -3.15
C VAL A 96 -0.40 3.15 -3.23
N ILE A 97 0.38 3.87 -4.05
CA ILE A 97 0.20 5.31 -4.24
C ILE A 97 -1.16 5.62 -4.85
N GLN A 98 -1.53 4.90 -5.93
CA GLN A 98 -2.83 5.09 -6.56
C GLN A 98 -3.96 4.80 -5.58
N TRP A 99 -3.89 3.69 -4.84
CA TRP A 99 -4.87 3.35 -3.81
C TRP A 99 -5.01 4.45 -2.76
N TYR A 100 -3.90 4.94 -2.22
CA TYR A 100 -3.90 5.96 -1.18
C TYR A 100 -4.48 7.29 -1.66
N ILE A 101 -4.15 7.71 -2.89
CA ILE A 101 -4.72 8.91 -3.52
C ILE A 101 -6.24 8.76 -3.72
N SER A 102 -6.72 7.57 -4.09
CA SER A 102 -8.15 7.32 -4.23
C SER A 102 -8.89 7.32 -2.89
N TYR A 103 -8.22 6.93 -1.80
CA TYR A 103 -8.81 6.81 -0.48
C TYR A 103 -8.87 8.15 0.28
N GLN A 104 -7.84 8.99 0.17
CA GLN A 104 -7.76 10.29 0.84
C GLN A 104 -8.32 11.43 -0.04
N LYS A 105 -9.29 12.19 0.50
CA LYS A 105 -9.81 13.43 -0.12
C LYS A 105 -8.66 14.36 -0.59
N PRO A 106 -8.88 15.23 -1.61
CA PRO A 106 -7.86 15.95 -2.40
C PRO A 106 -6.79 16.81 -1.65
N GLY A 107 -6.81 16.89 -0.32
CA GLY A 107 -5.87 17.69 0.47
C GLY A 107 -4.45 17.14 0.53
N ILE A 108 -4.24 15.82 0.55
CA ILE A 108 -2.89 15.21 0.67
C ILE A 108 -2.14 15.22 -0.65
N PHE A 109 -2.83 15.47 -1.76
CA PHE A 109 -2.17 15.86 -3.00
C PHE A 109 -1.25 17.06 -2.77
N SER A 110 -1.54 17.96 -1.84
CA SER A 110 -0.62 19.07 -1.49
C SER A 110 0.64 18.62 -0.75
N LEU A 111 0.58 17.58 0.08
CA LEU A 111 1.71 17.04 0.84
C LEU A 111 2.65 16.23 -0.05
N VAL A 112 2.06 15.36 -0.87
CA VAL A 112 2.77 14.63 -1.93
C VAL A 112 3.32 15.66 -2.93
N LYS A 113 2.52 16.60 -3.44
CA LYS A 113 2.97 17.65 -4.38
C LYS A 113 4.00 18.62 -3.79
N SER A 114 3.99 18.91 -2.49
CA SER A 114 5.01 19.74 -1.83
C SER A 114 6.37 19.03 -1.78
N VAL A 115 6.35 17.70 -1.64
CA VAL A 115 7.54 16.85 -1.85
C VAL A 115 7.95 16.82 -3.34
N PHE A 116 6.99 16.86 -4.28
CA PHE A 116 7.27 16.89 -5.73
C PHE A 116 7.80 18.24 -6.24
N LYS A 117 7.46 19.37 -5.61
CA LYS A 117 7.84 20.71 -6.10
C LYS A 117 9.31 21.09 -5.88
N LYS A 118 10.08 20.25 -5.18
CA LYS A 118 11.50 20.52 -4.89
C LYS A 118 12.49 19.93 -5.90
N ASN A 119 12.03 19.16 -6.89
CA ASN A 119 12.88 18.47 -7.88
C ASN A 119 12.46 18.69 -9.35
N PHE A 120 11.85 19.83 -9.68
CA PHE A 120 11.68 20.30 -11.07
C PHE A 120 12.22 21.71 -11.20
#